data_AF-A0A075HHH3-F1
#
_entry.id   AF-A0A075HHH3-F1
#
_cell.length_a   1.000
_cell.length_b   1.000
_cell.length_c   1.000
_cell.angle_alpha   90.00
_cell.angle_beta   90.00
_cell.angle_gamma   90.00
#
_symmetry.space_group_name_H-M   'P 1'
#
loop_
_entity.id
_entity.type
_entity.pdbx_description
1 polymer ?
#
loop_
_entity_poly.entity_id
_entity_poly.type
_entity_poly.pdbx_seq_one_letter_code
_entity_poly.pdbx_strand_id
1 'polypeptide(L)'
;MVSDSRYLSTVIEVGKRSFMVQMLRFDNGSFVSITENQDKIGGMLASIGTDSIPVTNTIIPAKSESLFLKLVSEQLSSIIKGINIVSAFIPQELDGKTASTLMAKIKEIMEK
;
A
#
# COMPACT_ATOMS: atom_id res chain seq x y z
N MET A 1 -17.56 23.79 7.95
CA MET A 1 -16.18 23.27 7.87
C MET A 1 -16.28 21.79 7.56
N VAL A 2 -16.01 21.39 6.32
CA VAL A 2 -15.91 19.97 5.95
C VAL A 2 -14.52 19.55 6.38
N SER A 3 -14.41 18.64 7.34
CA SER A 3 -13.14 17.95 7.59
C SER A 3 -12.96 16.94 6.47
N ASP A 4 -12.36 17.35 5.35
CA ASP A 4 -11.81 16.39 4.41
C ASP A 4 -10.63 15.71 5.11
N SER A 5 -10.91 14.58 5.75
CA SER A 5 -9.88 13.80 6.42
C SER A 5 -8.95 13.26 5.34
N ARG A 6 -7.75 13.86 5.23
CA ARG A 6 -6.64 13.33 4.42
C ARG A 6 -6.21 11.92 4.86
N TYR A 7 -6.67 11.50 6.03
CA TYR A 7 -6.42 10.19 6.58
C TYR A 7 -7.62 9.26 6.35
N LEU A 8 -7.32 8.05 5.86
CA LEU A 8 -8.25 6.95 5.73
C LEU A 8 -7.68 5.73 6.45
N SER A 9 -8.53 5.02 7.18
CA SER A 9 -8.20 3.73 7.79
C SER A 9 -9.32 2.75 7.50
N THR A 10 -8.98 1.57 7.01
CA THR A 10 -9.95 0.54 6.68
C THR A 10 -9.38 -0.85 6.90
N VAL A 11 -10.27 -1.79 7.20
CA VAL A 11 -9.94 -3.20 7.38
C VAL A 11 -10.39 -3.96 6.14
N ILE A 12 -9.46 -4.70 5.55
CA ILE A 12 -9.68 -5.56 4.40
C ILE A 12 -9.64 -7.01 4.85
N GLU A 13 -10.80 -7.66 4.83
CA GLU A 13 -10.91 -9.11 5.05
C GLU A 13 -10.71 -9.87 3.73
N VAL A 14 -9.83 -10.87 3.76
CA VAL A 14 -9.60 -11.83 2.66
C VAL A 14 -9.54 -13.24 3.25
N GLY A 15 -10.64 -13.99 3.08
CA GLY A 15 -10.77 -15.32 3.67
C GLY A 15 -10.82 -15.25 5.20
N LYS A 16 -9.79 -15.78 5.87
CA LYS A 16 -9.64 -15.74 7.35
C LYS A 16 -8.59 -14.73 7.82
N ARG A 17 -8.03 -13.93 6.90
CA ARG A 17 -6.97 -12.96 7.18
C ARG A 17 -7.54 -11.56 7.12
N SER A 18 -7.10 -10.73 8.06
CA SER A 18 -7.53 -9.34 8.24
C SER A 18 -6.33 -8.42 8.08
N PHE A 19 -6.44 -7.45 7.17
CA PHE A 19 -5.39 -6.49 6.87
C PHE A 19 -5.87 -5.08 7.18
N MET A 20 -5.18 -4.35 8.04
CA MET A 20 -5.43 -2.93 8.20
C MET A 20 -4.66 -2.15 7.14
N VAL A 21 -5.38 -1.29 6.43
CA VAL A 21 -4.83 -0.36 5.45
C VAL A 21 -5.08 1.05 5.95
N GLN A 22 -3.99 1.77 6.14
CA GLN A 22 -4.02 3.16 6.56
C GLN A 22 -3.35 4.01 5.49
N MET A 23 -3.92 5.18 5.25
CA MET A 23 -3.48 6.05 4.17
C MET A 23 -3.53 7.50 4.60
N LEU A 24 -2.48 8.23 4.29
CA LEU A 24 -2.41 9.67 4.43
C LEU A 24 -2.15 10.28 3.04
N ARG A 25 -3.09 11.11 2.57
CA ARG A 25 -3.07 11.73 1.24
C ARG A 25 -2.44 13.12 1.29
N PHE A 26 -1.71 13.45 0.22
CA PHE A 26 -1.11 14.74 -0.07
C PHE A 26 -1.41 15.09 -1.52
N ASP A 27 -1.31 16.38 -1.87
CA ASP A 27 -1.61 16.85 -3.22
C ASP A 27 -0.72 16.21 -4.30
N ASN A 28 0.49 15.78 -3.91
CA ASN A 28 1.48 15.16 -4.79
C ASN A 28 1.76 13.68 -4.48
N GLY A 29 1.00 13.06 -3.58
CA GLY A 29 1.36 11.73 -3.12
C GLY A 29 0.56 11.13 -1.98
N SER A 30 1.03 9.99 -1.49
CA SER A 30 0.45 9.32 -0.33
C SER A 30 1.48 8.55 0.50
N PHE A 31 1.16 8.39 1.78
CA PHE A 31 1.77 7.40 2.64
C PHE A 31 0.75 6.29 2.89
N VAL A 32 1.13 5.04 2.66
CA VAL A 32 0.25 3.87 2.81
C VAL A 32 0.92 2.86 3.74
N SER A 33 0.19 2.41 4.75
CA SER A 33 0.59 1.34 5.65
C SER A 33 -0.35 0.15 5.47
N ILE A 34 0.23 -1.04 5.32
CA ILE A 34 -0.48 -2.31 5.20
C ILE A 34 0.03 -3.21 6.31
N THR A 35 -0.82 -3.54 7.27
CA THR A 35 -0.44 -4.36 8.42
C THR A 35 -1.35 -5.55 8.57
N GLU A 36 -0.79 -6.68 8.97
CA GLU A 36 -1.54 -7.89 9.32
C GLU A 36 -1.32 -8.22 10.80
N ASN A 37 -2.42 -8.38 11.55
CA ASN A 37 -2.47 -8.72 12.99
C ASN A 37 -1.86 -7.69 13.96
N GLN A 38 -0.85 -6.92 13.56
CA GLN A 38 -0.11 -5.99 14.42
C GLN A 38 0.25 -4.71 13.67
N ASP A 39 0.05 -3.57 14.32
CA ASP A 39 0.31 -2.25 13.75
C ASP A 39 1.80 -1.90 13.84
N LYS A 40 2.57 -2.49 12.93
CA LYS A 40 4.03 -2.34 12.85
C LYS A 40 4.44 -1.81 11.49
N ILE A 41 5.48 -0.99 11.49
CA ILE A 41 6.20 -0.65 10.28
C ILE A 41 6.96 -1.89 9.81
N GLY A 42 6.79 -2.26 8.54
CA GLY A 42 7.47 -3.39 7.92
C GLY A 42 8.47 -2.95 6.85
N GLY A 43 8.59 -3.76 5.80
CA GLY A 43 9.34 -3.34 4.61
C GLY A 43 8.76 -2.05 4.06
N MET A 44 9.59 -1.19 3.47
CA MET A 44 9.18 0.12 3.00
C MET A 44 9.83 0.48 1.67
N LEU A 45 8.99 0.90 0.72
CA LEU A 45 9.41 1.39 -0.58
C LEU A 45 8.87 2.80 -0.80
N ALA A 46 9.60 3.59 -1.59
CA ALA A 46 9.09 4.81 -2.19
C ALA A 46 9.08 4.64 -3.71
N SER A 47 7.92 4.87 -4.33
CA SER A 47 7.74 4.84 -5.77
C SER A 47 7.26 6.19 -6.28
N ILE A 48 7.74 6.58 -7.46
CA ILE A 48 7.28 7.78 -8.16
C ILE A 48 6.70 7.32 -9.49
N GLY A 49 5.40 7.54 -9.67
CA GLY A 49 4.73 7.31 -10.94
C GLY A 49 4.70 8.60 -11.75
N THR A 50 5.16 8.53 -12.98
CA THR A 50 5.05 9.59 -13.99
C THR A 50 4.29 9.02 -15.20
N ASP A 51 4.37 9.64 -16.38
CA ASP A 51 3.81 9.05 -17.60
C ASP A 51 4.64 7.86 -18.14
N SER A 52 5.76 7.51 -17.48
CA SER A 52 6.58 6.34 -17.78
C SER A 52 6.50 5.28 -16.68
N ILE A 53 7.28 4.20 -16.82
CA ILE A 53 7.39 3.14 -15.81
C ILE A 53 7.78 3.76 -14.45
N PRO A 54 7.09 3.42 -13.35
CA PRO A 54 7.41 3.94 -12.03
C PRO A 54 8.84 3.66 -11.61
N VAL A 55 9.47 4.64 -10.95
CA VAL A 55 10.79 4.47 -10.33
C VAL A 55 10.59 4.12 -8.86
N THR A 56 11.14 3.00 -8.41
CA THR A 56 10.96 2.47 -7.06
C THR A 56 12.29 2.32 -6.34
N ASN A 57 12.37 2.85 -5.11
CA ASN A 57 13.52 2.71 -4.23
C ASN A 57 13.13 2.02 -2.93
N THR A 58 14.02 1.14 -2.45
CA THR A 58 13.89 0.49 -1.15
C THR A 58 14.41 1.39 -0.05
N ILE A 59 13.55 1.70 0.94
CA ILE A 59 13.93 2.44 2.16
C ILE A 59 14.25 1.45 3.28
N ILE A 60 13.35 0.50 3.53
CA ILE A 60 13.54 -0.58 4.50
C ILE A 60 13.36 -1.91 3.76
N PRO A 61 14.36 -2.81 3.75
CA PRO A 61 14.23 -4.10 3.09
C PRO A 61 13.11 -4.91 3.75
N ALA A 62 12.22 -5.47 2.93
CA ALA A 62 11.15 -6.34 3.40
C ALA A 62 11.73 -7.68 3.86
N LYS A 63 11.30 -8.15 5.04
CA LYS A 63 11.65 -9.49 5.55
C LYS A 63 10.85 -10.60 4.87
N SER A 64 9.68 -10.26 4.33
CA SER A 64 8.71 -11.12 3.64
C SER A 64 7.98 -10.28 2.57
N GLU A 65 7.34 -10.93 1.59
CA GLU A 65 6.43 -10.26 0.64
C GLU A 65 7.02 -9.08 -0.15
N SER A 66 8.31 -9.15 -0.50
CA SER A 66 9.01 -8.08 -1.22
C SER A 66 8.42 -7.79 -2.60
N LEU A 67 7.94 -8.82 -3.31
CA LEU A 67 7.28 -8.66 -4.60
C LEU A 67 5.93 -7.97 -4.46
N PHE A 68 5.09 -8.39 -3.50
CA PHE A 68 3.81 -7.74 -3.23
C PHE A 68 3.99 -6.26 -2.88
N LEU A 69 4.91 -5.96 -1.97
CA LEU A 69 5.21 -4.58 -1.58
C LEU A 69 5.64 -3.73 -2.79
N LYS A 70 6.50 -4.27 -3.66
CA LYS A 70 6.93 -3.60 -4.89
C LYS A 70 5.75 -3.30 -5.83
N LEU A 71 4.93 -4.31 -6.10
CA LEU A 71 3.78 -4.18 -7.01
C LEU A 71 2.77 -3.16 -6.50
N VAL A 72 2.44 -3.18 -5.21
CA VAL A 72 1.54 -2.20 -4.62
C VAL A 72 2.14 -0.79 -4.70
N SER A 73 3.42 -0.63 -4.33
CA SER A 73 4.08 0.68 -4.38
C SER A 73 4.04 1.30 -5.79
N GLU A 74 4.39 0.52 -6.81
CA GLU A 74 4.38 0.93 -8.22
C GLU A 74 2.98 1.22 -8.75
N GLN A 75 2.01 0.36 -8.43
CA GLN A 75 0.64 0.52 -8.89
C GLN A 75 0.02 1.80 -8.31
N LEU A 76 0.20 2.04 -7.02
CA LEU A 76 -0.35 3.22 -6.35
C LEU A 76 0.30 4.52 -6.82
N SER A 77 1.63 4.53 -7.00
CA SER A 77 2.30 5.71 -7.55
C SER A 77 1.85 6.02 -8.98
N SER A 78 1.51 4.99 -9.77
CA SER A 78 0.97 5.15 -11.13
C SER A 78 -0.43 5.75 -11.14
N ILE A 79 -1.31 5.32 -10.23
CA ILE A 79 -2.69 5.82 -10.12
C ILE A 79 -2.69 7.30 -9.76
N ILE A 80 -1.89 7.69 -8.76
CA ILE A 80 -1.82 9.08 -8.29
C ILE A 80 -0.97 9.98 -9.18
N LYS A 81 -0.24 9.41 -10.16
CA LYS A 81 0.77 10.11 -10.97
C LYS A 81 1.71 10.97 -10.11
N GLY A 82 2.22 10.38 -9.04
CA GLY A 82 2.94 11.09 -7.99
C GLY A 82 3.77 10.18 -7.09
N ILE A 83 4.08 10.67 -5.90
CA ILE A 83 4.97 10.00 -4.95
C ILE A 83 4.15 9.12 -4.02
N ASN A 84 4.49 7.84 -3.91
CA ASN A 84 3.88 6.96 -2.94
C ASN A 84 4.93 6.30 -2.06
N ILE A 85 4.71 6.33 -0.75
CA ILE A 85 5.53 5.62 0.22
C ILE A 85 4.66 4.52 0.82
N VAL A 86 5.04 3.26 0.61
CA VAL A 86 4.29 2.11 1.12
C VAL A 86 5.13 1.37 2.15
N SER A 87 4.53 1.11 3.32
CA SER A 87 5.02 0.12 4.26
C SER A 87 4.11 -1.08 4.32
N ALA A 88 4.69 -2.29 4.33
CA ALA A 88 3.95 -3.53 4.53
C ALA A 88 4.59 -4.40 5.61
N PHE A 89 3.81 -4.70 6.65
CA PHE A 89 4.13 -5.70 7.68
C PHE A 89 3.16 -6.87 7.57
N ILE A 90 3.59 -7.92 6.88
CA ILE A 90 2.81 -9.13 6.61
C ILE A 90 3.64 -10.35 7.06
N PRO A 91 3.43 -10.86 8.27
CA PRO A 91 4.26 -11.93 8.85
C PRO A 91 4.15 -13.27 8.12
N GLN A 92 3.01 -13.56 7.50
CA GLN A 92 2.74 -14.82 6.82
C GLN A 92 2.72 -14.63 5.31
N GLU A 93 3.27 -15.58 4.56
CA GLU A 93 3.29 -15.51 3.10
C GLU A 93 1.88 -15.32 2.52
N LEU A 94 1.78 -14.51 1.47
CA LEU A 94 0.54 -14.32 0.73
C LEU A 94 0.46 -15.35 -0.40
N ASP A 95 -0.58 -16.17 -0.39
CA ASP A 95 -0.91 -16.93 -1.60
C ASP A 95 -1.35 -15.97 -2.71
N GLY A 96 -1.17 -16.38 -3.97
CA GLY A 96 -1.43 -15.51 -5.12
C GLY A 96 -2.88 -15.00 -5.20
N LYS A 97 -3.86 -15.76 -4.70
CA LYS A 97 -5.27 -15.34 -4.67
C LYS A 97 -5.49 -14.25 -3.62
N THR A 98 -4.91 -14.42 -2.43
CA THR A 98 -4.98 -13.43 -1.35
C THR A 98 -4.27 -12.13 -1.75
N ALA A 99 -3.05 -12.21 -2.29
CA ALA A 99 -2.29 -11.06 -2.78
C ALA A 99 -3.08 -10.26 -3.84
N SER A 100 -3.62 -10.95 -4.85
CA SER A 100 -4.38 -10.32 -5.94
C SER A 100 -5.65 -9.64 -5.43
N THR A 101 -6.38 -10.29 -4.51
CA THR A 101 -7.60 -9.74 -3.91
C THR A 101 -7.30 -8.51 -3.05
N LEU A 102 -6.25 -8.57 -2.24
CA LEU A 102 -5.81 -7.47 -1.40
C LEU A 102 -5.40 -6.26 -2.26
N MET A 103 -4.60 -6.48 -3.29
CA MET A 103 -4.18 -5.45 -4.24
C MET A 103 -5.38 -4.78 -4.93
N ALA A 104 -6.35 -5.55 -5.40
CA ALA A 104 -7.57 -5.02 -6.03
C ALA A 104 -8.37 -4.13 -5.06
N LYS A 105 -8.56 -4.57 -3.81
CA LYS A 105 -9.27 -3.78 -2.80
C LYS A 105 -8.53 -2.50 -2.42
N ILE A 106 -7.20 -2.55 -2.26
CA ILE A 106 -6.38 -1.37 -2.00
C ILE A 106 -6.51 -0.36 -3.15
N LYS A 107 -6.51 -0.84 -4.39
CA LYS A 107 -6.71 -0.01 -5.57
C LYS A 107 -8.07 0.69 -5.54
N GLU A 108 -9.16 -0.02 -5.28
CA GLU A 108 -10.51 0.56 -5.18
C GLU A 108 -10.60 1.63 -4.09
N ILE A 109 -9.86 1.48 -3.00
CA ILE A 109 -9.78 2.46 -1.92
C ILE A 109 -9.02 3.72 -2.36
N MET A 110 -8.05 3.59 -3.26
CA MET A 110 -7.23 4.70 -3.75
C MET A 110 -7.93 5.55 -4.80
N GLU A 111 -8.81 4.94 -5.61
CA GLU A 111 -9.58 5.63 -6.64
C GLU A 111 -10.81 6.37 -6.08
N LYS A 112 -11.15 6.17 -4.80
CA LYS A 112 -12.24 6.86 -4.08
C LYS A 112 -11.75 8.10 -3.34
#